data_AF-A0A538IZ35-F1
#
_entry.id   AF-A0A538IZ35-F1
#
_cell.length_a   1.000
_cell.length_b   1.000
_cell.length_c   1.000
_cell.angle_alpha   90.00
_cell.angle_beta   90.00
_cell.angle_gamma   90.00
#
_symmetry.space_group_name_H-M   'P 1'
#
loop_
_entity.id
_entity.type
_entity.pdbx_description
1 polymer ?
#
loop_
_entity_poly.entity_id
_entity_poly.type
_entity_poly.pdbx_seq_one_letter_code
_entity_poly.pdbx_strand_id
1 'polypeptide(L)'
;MSNYLPEDSSELPMIDSFSPRGCDRARAQVSALLDGELSELEEADLRQHLDGCPACRTYHAGAESISGSLRAAPLEELDFPIAVPNRHYVATRWIQAASAAAMVLVAIGLGSSQGILAGHDGLGSASSSSSPGRASSSATYLQSPDYERRLLNSLRTPHRGRTGGAVAQ
;
A
#
# COMPACT_ATOMS: atom_id res chain seq x y z
N MET A 1 13.20 -17.78 47.04
CA MET A 1 12.85 -17.49 45.63
C MET A 1 12.13 -18.70 45.06
N SER A 2 10.79 -18.65 44.93
CA SER A 2 10.02 -19.72 44.31
C SER A 2 9.71 -19.31 42.87
N ASN A 3 10.24 -20.06 41.91
CA ASN A 3 9.95 -19.92 40.50
C ASN A 3 8.64 -20.68 40.23
N TYR A 4 7.51 -19.99 40.29
CA TYR A 4 6.23 -20.53 39.83
C TYR A 4 5.93 -19.91 38.47
N LEU A 5 6.23 -20.66 37.40
CA LEU A 5 5.61 -20.44 36.11
C LEU A 5 4.20 -21.04 36.20
N PRO A 6 3.13 -20.30 35.91
CA PRO A 6 1.80 -20.88 35.85
C PRO A 6 1.72 -21.83 34.66
N GLU A 7 1.60 -23.12 34.96
CA GLU A 7 1.20 -24.21 34.07
C GLU A 7 -0.29 -24.04 33.71
N ASP A 8 -0.64 -22.94 33.05
CA ASP A 8 -2.03 -22.68 32.64
C ASP A 8 -2.08 -21.98 31.27
N SER A 9 -1.33 -22.54 30.32
CA SER A 9 -1.36 -22.09 28.91
C SER A 9 -2.33 -22.91 28.04
N SER A 10 -2.98 -23.92 28.61
CA SER A 10 -3.89 -24.83 27.87
C SER A 10 -5.37 -24.43 27.92
N GLU A 11 -5.76 -23.45 28.74
CA GLU A 11 -7.15 -22.99 28.87
C GLU A 11 -7.39 -21.58 28.33
N LEU A 12 -6.57 -21.09 27.39
CA LEU A 12 -6.96 -19.91 26.62
C LEU A 12 -8.17 -20.30 25.76
N PRO A 13 -9.38 -19.76 26.03
CA PRO A 13 -10.55 -20.11 25.26
C PRO A 13 -10.26 -19.79 23.80
N MET A 14 -10.31 -20.84 22.99
CA MET A 14 -10.34 -20.74 21.53
C MET A 14 -11.29 -19.60 21.19
N ILE A 15 -10.77 -18.55 20.57
CA ILE A 15 -11.43 -17.26 20.37
C ILE A 15 -12.88 -17.50 19.96
N ASP A 16 -13.81 -17.17 20.85
CA ASP A 16 -15.24 -17.27 20.57
C ASP A 16 -15.52 -16.45 19.31
N SER A 17 -15.88 -17.14 18.24
CA SER A 17 -16.09 -16.56 16.92
C SER A 17 -17.29 -15.60 16.92
N PHE A 18 -18.11 -15.63 17.98
CA PHE A 18 -19.25 -14.75 18.21
C PHE A 18 -18.98 -13.63 19.22
N SER A 19 -17.73 -13.47 19.65
CA SER A 19 -17.27 -12.31 20.43
C SER A 19 -17.53 -10.99 19.68
N PRO A 20 -17.67 -9.83 20.37
CA PRO A 20 -17.81 -8.53 19.71
C PRO A 20 -16.77 -8.25 18.63
N ARG A 21 -15.52 -8.67 18.84
CA ARG A 21 -14.44 -8.55 17.84
C ARG A 21 -14.69 -9.40 16.59
N GLY A 22 -15.28 -10.58 16.76
CA GLY A 22 -15.69 -11.45 15.65
C GLY A 22 -16.83 -10.84 14.84
N CYS A 23 -17.81 -10.24 15.52
CA CYS A 23 -18.90 -9.50 14.86
C CYS A 23 -18.40 -8.28 14.09
N ASP A 24 -17.46 -7.50 14.64
CA ASP A 24 -16.89 -6.35 13.95
C ASP A 24 -16.15 -6.78 12.68
N ARG A 25 -15.37 -7.88 12.75
CA ARG A 25 -14.69 -8.47 11.59
C ARG A 25 -15.69 -8.95 10.54
N ALA A 26 -16.74 -9.66 10.95
CA ALA A 26 -17.78 -10.12 10.03
C ALA A 26 -18.48 -8.97 9.33
N ARG A 27 -18.78 -7.86 10.03
CA ARG A 27 -19.38 -6.66 9.42
C ARG A 27 -18.46 -6.00 8.41
N ALA A 28 -17.15 -5.96 8.68
CA ALA A 28 -16.17 -5.48 7.70
C ALA A 28 -16.12 -6.39 6.45
N GLN A 29 -16.13 -7.71 6.64
CA GLN A 29 -16.20 -8.68 5.54
C GLN A 29 -17.50 -8.55 4.74
N VAL A 30 -18.64 -8.26 5.38
CA VAL A 30 -19.90 -7.95 4.67
C VAL A 30 -19.73 -6.74 3.75
N SER A 31 -19.09 -5.67 4.21
CA SER A 31 -18.83 -4.49 3.35
C SER A 31 -17.97 -4.87 2.14
N ALA A 32 -16.85 -5.56 2.37
CA ALA A 32 -15.96 -5.99 1.29
C ALA A 32 -16.63 -6.98 0.33
N LEU A 33 -17.51 -7.86 0.82
CA LEU A 33 -18.31 -8.76 -0.01
C LEU A 33 -19.22 -7.98 -0.97
N LEU A 34 -19.90 -6.95 -0.46
CA LEU A 34 -20.80 -6.12 -1.26
C LEU A 34 -20.07 -5.34 -2.35
N ASP A 35 -18.78 -5.09 -2.19
CA ASP A 35 -17.92 -4.43 -3.16
C ASP A 35 -17.15 -5.42 -4.06
N GLY A 36 -17.30 -6.72 -3.84
CA GLY A 36 -16.64 -7.78 -4.63
C GLY A 36 -15.15 -7.95 -4.31
N GLU A 37 -14.71 -7.51 -3.13
CA GLU A 37 -13.30 -7.51 -2.71
C GLU A 37 -12.92 -8.71 -1.84
N LEU A 38 -13.88 -9.59 -1.52
CA LEU A 38 -13.65 -10.73 -0.63
C LEU A 38 -12.98 -11.90 -1.36
N SER A 39 -11.97 -12.52 -0.73
CA SER A 39 -11.40 -13.78 -1.23
C SER A 39 -12.26 -15.00 -0.87
N GLU A 40 -12.08 -16.13 -1.57
CA GLU A 40 -12.83 -17.37 -1.31
C GLU A 40 -12.71 -17.87 0.14
N LEU A 41 -11.52 -17.73 0.75
CA LEU A 41 -11.29 -18.10 2.14
C LEU A 41 -12.07 -17.20 3.10
N GLU A 42 -12.10 -15.90 2.84
CA GLU A 42 -12.82 -14.93 3.65
C GLU A 42 -14.33 -15.07 3.50
N GLU A 43 -14.82 -15.45 2.32
CA GLU A 43 -16.23 -15.82 2.13
C GLU A 43 -16.61 -17.05 2.96
N ALA A 44 -15.74 -18.06 3.04
CA ALA A 44 -15.97 -19.23 3.87
C ALA A 44 -16.01 -18.89 5.37
N ASP A 45 -15.08 -18.07 5.84
CA ASP A 45 -15.03 -17.54 7.21
C ASP A 45 -16.30 -16.73 7.55
N LEU A 46 -16.69 -15.81 6.67
CA LEU A 46 -17.89 -15.01 6.82
C LEU A 46 -19.14 -15.89 6.87
N ARG A 47 -19.26 -16.88 5.98
CA ARG A 47 -20.40 -17.81 5.95
C ARG A 47 -20.54 -18.58 7.26
N GLN A 48 -19.45 -19.10 7.79
CA GLN A 48 -19.43 -19.78 9.09
C GLN A 48 -19.93 -18.86 10.22
N HIS A 49 -19.48 -17.60 10.25
CA HIS A 49 -19.94 -16.64 11.24
C HIS A 49 -21.43 -16.32 11.06
N LEU A 50 -21.90 -16.13 9.83
CA LEU A 50 -23.31 -15.87 9.53
C LEU A 50 -24.19 -17.06 9.91
N ASP A 51 -23.73 -18.30 9.84
CA ASP A 51 -24.50 -19.48 10.27
C ASP A 51 -24.78 -19.46 11.78
N GLY A 52 -23.83 -19.01 12.60
CA GLY A 52 -23.99 -18.97 14.05
C GLY A 52 -24.46 -17.63 14.65
N CYS A 53 -24.34 -16.51 13.93
CA CYS A 53 -24.64 -15.18 14.46
C CYS A 53 -25.91 -14.56 13.85
N PRO A 54 -27.07 -14.58 14.55
CA PRO A 54 -28.30 -13.97 14.03
C PRO A 54 -28.18 -12.45 13.84
N ALA A 55 -27.41 -11.76 14.69
CA ALA A 55 -27.21 -10.31 14.58
C ALA A 55 -26.40 -9.91 13.34
N CYS A 56 -25.43 -10.73 12.92
CA CYS A 56 -24.68 -10.48 11.69
C CYS A 56 -25.48 -10.88 10.45
N ARG A 57 -26.38 -11.88 10.53
CA ARG A 57 -27.34 -12.17 9.45
C ARG A 57 -28.30 -11.02 9.17
N THR A 58 -28.87 -10.43 10.22
CA THR A 58 -29.76 -9.28 10.06
C THR A 58 -29.02 -8.06 9.52
N TYR A 59 -27.78 -7.84 9.98
CA TYR A 59 -26.92 -6.79 9.43
C TYR A 59 -26.62 -7.02 7.94
N HIS A 60 -26.21 -8.22 7.55
CA HIS A 60 -25.92 -8.57 6.15
C HIS A 60 -27.12 -8.30 5.24
N ALA A 61 -28.31 -8.79 5.61
CA ALA A 61 -29.53 -8.56 4.83
C ALA A 61 -29.89 -7.07 4.71
N GLY A 62 -29.70 -6.30 5.78
CA GLY A 62 -29.92 -4.85 5.76
C GLY A 62 -28.94 -4.11 4.86
N ALA A 63 -27.65 -4.46 4.95
CA ALA A 63 -26.61 -3.87 4.12
C ALA A 63 -26.82 -4.21 2.63
N GLU A 64 -27.17 -5.45 2.31
CA GLU A 64 -27.50 -5.89 0.95
C GLU A 64 -28.70 -5.11 0.39
N SER A 65 -29.77 -4.96 1.18
CA SER A 65 -30.98 -4.22 0.77
C SER A 65 -30.68 -2.74 0.49
N ILE A 66 -29.92 -2.08 1.37
CA ILE A 66 -29.57 -0.66 1.21
C ILE A 66 -28.66 -0.46 0.00
N SER A 67 -27.57 -1.22 -0.08
CA SER A 67 -26.61 -1.14 -1.18
C SER A 67 -27.26 -1.47 -2.51
N GLY A 68 -28.13 -2.49 -2.57
CA GLY A 68 -28.90 -2.83 -3.75
C GLY A 68 -29.84 -1.68 -4.18
N SER A 69 -30.53 -1.06 -3.23
CA SER A 69 -31.42 0.08 -3.53
C SER A 69 -30.66 1.29 -4.07
N LEU A 70 -29.51 1.62 -3.47
CA LEU A 70 -28.66 2.73 -3.93
C LEU A 70 -28.07 2.47 -5.32
N ARG A 71 -27.63 1.23 -5.60
CA ARG A 71 -27.05 0.86 -6.89
C ARG A 71 -28.08 0.77 -8.01
N ALA A 72 -29.32 0.43 -7.68
CA ALA A 72 -30.43 0.36 -8.63
C ALA A 72 -31.09 1.74 -8.86
N ALA A 73 -30.81 2.73 -8.01
CA ALA A 73 -31.34 4.08 -8.19
C ALA A 73 -30.81 4.71 -9.49
N PRO A 74 -31.63 5.49 -10.21
CA PRO A 74 -31.15 6.25 -11.35
C PRO A 74 -30.04 7.23 -10.92
N LEU A 75 -29.05 7.41 -11.79
CA LEU A 75 -27.98 8.38 -11.55
C LEU A 75 -28.57 9.80 -11.59
N GLU A 76 -28.22 10.60 -10.59
CA GLU A 76 -28.59 12.01 -10.55
C GLU A 76 -27.77 12.80 -11.58
N GLU A 77 -28.44 13.62 -12.39
CA GLU A 77 -27.76 14.55 -13.29
C GLU A 77 -27.20 15.73 -12.48
N LEU A 78 -25.93 16.04 -12.69
CA LEU A 78 -25.28 17.16 -12.03
C LEU A 78 -25.45 18.43 -12.88
N ASP A 79 -25.90 19.52 -12.25
CA ASP A 79 -26.00 20.85 -12.89
C ASP A 79 -24.63 21.52 -13.12
N PHE A 80 -23.54 20.86 -12.73
CA PHE A 80 -22.19 21.40 -12.83
C PHE A 80 -21.21 20.36 -13.39
N PRO A 81 -20.18 20.81 -14.14
CA PRO A 81 -19.18 19.91 -14.69
C PRO A 81 -18.25 19.39 -13.59
N ILE A 82 -18.06 18.07 -13.54
CA ILE A 82 -16.99 17.43 -12.75
C ILE A 82 -15.76 17.28 -13.63
N ALA A 83 -14.71 18.06 -13.37
CA ALA A 83 -13.43 17.90 -14.05
C ALA A 83 -12.60 16.81 -13.37
N VAL A 84 -12.46 15.65 -14.01
CA VAL A 84 -11.49 14.63 -13.60
C VAL A 84 -10.12 14.97 -14.21
N PRO A 85 -9.03 14.95 -13.44
CA PRO A 85 -7.70 15.17 -13.99
C PRO A 85 -7.39 14.07 -15.00
N ASN A 86 -7.31 14.43 -16.28
CA ASN A 86 -6.89 13.49 -17.31
C ASN A 86 -5.39 13.23 -17.12
N ARG A 87 -5.06 12.07 -16.55
CA ARG A 87 -3.68 11.58 -16.49
C ARG A 87 -3.30 11.13 -17.89
N HIS A 88 -3.07 12.08 -18.79
CA HIS A 88 -2.45 11.82 -20.06
C HIS A 88 -1.11 11.15 -19.76
N TYR A 89 -1.03 9.85 -20.02
CA TYR A 89 0.25 9.18 -20.23
C TYR A 89 0.84 9.79 -21.50
N VAL A 90 1.35 11.03 -21.39
CA VAL A 90 1.99 11.74 -22.50
C VAL A 90 3.07 10.81 -22.98
N ALA A 91 2.94 10.41 -24.24
CA ALA A 91 3.57 9.24 -24.80
C ALA A 91 5.09 9.35 -24.72
N THR A 92 5.66 8.81 -23.63
CA THR A 92 7.09 8.59 -23.44
C THR A 92 7.68 7.79 -24.60
N ARG A 93 6.86 7.07 -25.38
CA ARG A 93 7.24 6.43 -26.65
C ARG A 93 7.85 7.40 -27.68
N TRP A 94 7.40 8.66 -27.76
CA TRP A 94 7.99 9.63 -28.72
C TRP A 94 9.34 10.15 -28.23
N ILE A 95 9.50 10.28 -26.92
CA ILE A 95 10.79 10.64 -26.30
C ILE A 95 11.77 9.45 -26.40
N GLN A 96 11.30 8.21 -26.27
CA GLN A 96 12.09 6.99 -26.46
C GLN A 96 12.50 6.76 -27.93
N ALA A 97 11.68 7.15 -28.90
CA ALA A 97 12.03 7.02 -30.32
C ALA A 97 13.17 7.97 -30.73
N ALA A 98 13.25 9.15 -30.10
CA ALA A 98 14.28 10.14 -30.40
C ALA A 98 15.69 9.71 -29.92
N SER A 99 15.81 8.92 -28.84
CA SER A 99 17.10 8.51 -28.28
C SER A 99 17.78 7.37 -29.06
N ALA A 100 17.04 6.53 -29.77
CA ALA A 100 17.60 5.41 -30.52
C ALA A 100 18.36 5.83 -31.79
N ALA A 101 17.91 6.90 -32.47
CA ALA A 101 18.54 7.36 -33.72
C ALA A 101 19.91 8.03 -33.51
N ALA A 102 20.13 8.69 -32.37
CA ALA A 102 21.38 9.38 -32.08
C ALA A 102 22.56 8.40 -31.82
N MET A 103 22.28 7.21 -31.27
CA MET A 103 23.30 6.21 -30.95
C MET A 103 23.89 5.51 -32.19
N VAL A 104 23.13 5.43 -33.29
CA VAL A 104 23.60 4.77 -34.53
C VAL A 104 24.62 5.62 -35.28
N LEU A 105 24.53 6.95 -35.20
CA LEU A 105 25.42 7.85 -35.91
C LEU A 105 26.84 7.93 -35.30
N VAL A 106 26.98 7.68 -34.00
CA VAL A 106 28.29 7.71 -33.31
C VAL A 106 29.14 6.47 -33.62
N ALA A 107 28.53 5.31 -33.84
CA ALA A 107 29.26 4.06 -34.09
C ALA A 107 29.91 3.96 -35.49
N ILE A 108 29.44 4.73 -36.47
CA ILE A 108 29.94 4.68 -37.85
C ILE A 108 31.13 5.65 -38.06
N GLY A 109 31.26 6.68 -37.22
CA GLY A 109 32.27 7.74 -37.40
C GLY A 109 33.71 7.39 -37.02
N LEU A 110 33.95 6.31 -36.26
CA LEU A 110 35.29 5.98 -35.72
C LEU A 110 35.87 4.65 -36.25
N GLY A 111 35.17 3.96 -37.15
CA GLY A 111 35.54 2.61 -37.60
C GLY A 111 36.58 2.52 -38.72
N SER A 112 37.18 3.63 -39.17
CA SER A 112 37.99 3.65 -40.40
C SER A 112 39.50 3.67 -40.17
N SER A 113 39.98 3.60 -38.92
CA SER A 113 41.42 3.58 -38.66
C SER A 113 41.81 2.53 -37.64
N GLN A 114 42.49 1.51 -38.15
CA GLN A 114 43.56 0.74 -37.50
C GLN A 114 43.13 -0.60 -36.90
N GLY A 115 43.28 -1.64 -37.71
CA GLY A 115 43.85 -2.88 -37.19
C GLY A 115 45.29 -2.66 -36.72
N ILE A 116 45.81 -3.66 -36.00
CA ILE A 116 47.18 -3.84 -35.46
C ILE A 116 47.25 -3.70 -33.93
N LEU A 117 47.22 -4.89 -33.31
CA LEU A 117 48.05 -5.40 -32.21
C LEU A 117 48.21 -4.64 -30.88
N ALA A 118 48.37 -5.49 -29.86
CA ALA A 118 49.01 -5.28 -28.57
C ALA A 118 48.09 -4.78 -27.46
N GLY A 119 48.04 -5.61 -26.41
CA GLY A 119 47.24 -5.41 -25.23
C GLY A 119 47.80 -4.35 -24.29
N HIS A 120 46.96 -4.02 -23.31
CA HIS A 120 47.41 -3.55 -22.01
C HIS A 120 46.30 -3.86 -20.99
N ASP A 121 46.66 -4.56 -19.92
CA ASP A 121 45.87 -4.61 -18.69
C ASP A 121 45.75 -3.17 -18.14
N GLY A 122 44.53 -2.74 -17.78
CA GLY A 122 44.36 -1.38 -17.27
C GLY A 122 42.91 -0.96 -17.06
N LEU A 123 42.33 -1.43 -15.95
CA LEU A 123 41.41 -0.72 -15.05
C LEU A 123 40.39 0.25 -15.68
N GLY A 124 39.12 -0.18 -15.67
CA GLY A 124 37.99 0.72 -15.88
C GLY A 124 36.65 0.01 -15.99
N SER A 125 36.39 -1.00 -15.15
CA SER A 125 35.03 -1.54 -14.99
C SER A 125 34.13 -0.45 -14.40
N ALA A 126 33.57 0.40 -15.26
CA ALA A 126 32.35 1.12 -14.96
C ALA A 126 31.21 0.10 -15.02
N SER A 127 31.09 -0.69 -13.96
CA SER A 127 29.85 -1.39 -13.63
C SER A 127 28.78 -0.33 -13.42
N SER A 128 28.06 -0.03 -14.50
CA SER A 128 26.78 0.67 -14.45
C SER A 128 25.80 -0.25 -13.74
N SER A 129 25.79 -0.15 -12.42
CA SER A 129 24.67 -0.62 -11.63
C SER A 129 23.46 0.20 -12.06
N SER A 130 22.67 -0.38 -12.95
CA SER A 130 21.28 -0.02 -13.15
C SER A 130 20.60 -0.10 -11.79
N SER A 131 20.51 1.04 -11.08
CA SER A 131 19.58 1.17 -9.97
C SER A 131 18.19 0.97 -10.56
N PRO A 132 17.44 -0.09 -10.21
CA PRO A 132 16.02 -0.06 -10.45
C PRO A 132 15.52 1.17 -9.72
N GLY A 133 14.82 2.05 -10.46
CA GLY A 133 14.19 3.21 -9.89
C GLY A 133 13.50 2.78 -8.60
N ARG A 134 13.91 3.37 -7.48
CA ARG A 134 13.11 3.38 -6.27
C ARG A 134 11.78 3.98 -6.69
N ALA A 135 10.84 3.12 -7.05
CA ALA A 135 9.43 3.43 -6.95
C ALA A 135 9.28 4.08 -5.57
N SER A 136 8.78 5.32 -5.57
CA SER A 136 8.62 6.13 -4.38
C SER A 136 7.66 5.42 -3.44
N SER A 137 8.19 4.50 -2.64
CA SER A 137 7.54 3.91 -1.47
C SER A 137 7.20 5.00 -0.44
N SER A 138 7.78 6.19 -0.60
CA SER A 138 7.42 7.39 0.15
C SER A 138 5.96 7.78 -0.05
N ALA A 139 5.40 7.67 -1.26
CA ALA A 139 4.01 8.07 -1.51
C ALA A 139 3.01 7.13 -0.80
N THR A 140 3.23 5.82 -0.88
CA THR A 140 2.36 4.83 -0.23
C THR A 140 2.52 4.84 1.29
N TYR A 141 3.74 5.08 1.81
CA TYR A 141 3.99 5.19 3.25
C TYR A 141 3.41 6.47 3.85
N LEU A 142 3.39 7.57 3.07
CA LEU A 142 2.74 8.84 3.47
C LEU A 142 1.20 8.73 3.54
N GLN A 143 0.60 7.73 2.87
CA GLN A 143 -0.85 7.48 2.87
C GLN A 143 -1.27 6.29 3.76
N SER A 144 -0.37 5.77 4.61
CA SER A 144 -0.73 4.73 5.58
C SER A 144 -1.44 5.30 6.82
N PRO A 145 -2.53 4.67 7.31
CA PRO A 145 -3.21 5.06 8.57
C PRO A 145 -2.27 5.12 9.78
N ASP A 146 -1.22 4.30 9.80
CA ASP A 146 -0.24 4.27 10.88
C ASP A 146 0.70 5.48 10.87
N TYR A 147 0.97 6.05 9.69
CA TYR A 147 1.76 7.28 9.55
C TYR A 147 1.00 8.49 10.10
N GLU A 148 -0.28 8.62 9.73
CA GLU A 148 -1.15 9.70 10.21
C GLU A 148 -1.24 9.71 11.75
N ARG A 149 -1.43 8.53 12.36
CA ARG A 149 -1.46 8.41 13.83
C ARG A 149 -0.15 8.82 14.50
N ARG A 150 0.99 8.47 13.90
CA ARG A 150 2.31 8.76 14.45
C ARG A 150 2.64 10.24 14.31
N LEU A 151 2.26 10.86 13.19
CA LEU A 151 2.41 12.28 12.94
C LEU A 151 1.58 13.10 13.93
N LEU A 152 0.30 12.76 14.11
CA LEU A 152 -0.59 13.44 15.06
C LEU A 152 -0.07 13.35 16.50
N ASN A 153 0.46 12.20 16.91
CA ASN A 153 1.08 12.06 18.24
C ASN A 153 2.33 12.92 18.40
N SER A 154 3.18 13.00 17.37
CA SER A 154 4.40 13.82 17.40
C SER A 154 4.11 15.31 17.55
N LEU A 155 3.06 15.80 16.89
CA LEU A 155 2.59 17.19 17.01
C LEU A 155 1.93 17.47 18.35
N ARG A 156 1.35 16.44 18.99
CA ARG A 156 0.71 16.55 20.30
C ARG A 156 1.71 16.56 21.44
N THR A 157 2.90 15.98 21.28
CA THR A 157 3.98 16.10 22.26
C THR A 157 4.50 17.53 22.28
N PRO A 158 4.29 18.31 23.36
CA PRO A 158 4.87 19.63 23.46
C PRO A 158 6.39 19.49 23.49
N HIS A 159 7.06 20.16 22.57
CA HIS A 159 8.52 20.31 22.58
C HIS A 159 8.89 21.04 23.87
N ARG A 160 9.28 20.30 24.92
CA ARG A 160 9.79 20.88 26.16
C ARG A 160 11.10 21.59 25.81
N GLY A 161 11.02 22.92 25.73
CA GLY A 161 12.13 23.79 25.37
C GLY A 161 13.36 23.47 26.22
N ARG A 162 14.48 23.30 25.54
CA ARG A 162 15.81 23.14 26.15
C ARG A 162 16.26 24.50 26.69
N THR A 163 15.82 24.87 27.89
CA THR A 163 16.46 25.88 28.74
C THR A 163 17.45 25.12 29.63
N GLY A 164 18.77 25.23 29.44
CA GLY A 164 19.56 26.42 29.75
C GLY A 164 20.01 26.33 31.22
N GLY A 165 21.25 25.90 31.45
CA GLY A 165 21.82 25.76 32.80
C GLY A 165 23.33 25.58 32.75
N ALA A 166 24.04 26.70 32.58
CA ALA A 166 25.45 26.81 32.88
C ALA A 166 25.65 26.74 34.39
N VAL A 167 26.67 26.00 34.83
CA VAL A 167 27.28 26.18 36.16
C VAL A 167 28.79 26.17 35.96
N ALA A 168 29.36 27.33 36.26
CA ALA A 168 30.79 27.61 36.31
C ALA A 168 31.44 26.85 37.48
N GLN A 169 32.69 26.43 37.27
CA GLN A 169 33.60 26.00 38.32
C GLN A 169 34.27 27.23 38.95
#